data_AF-A0A9W8CJG0-F1
#
_entry.id   AF-A0A9W8CJG0-F1
#
_cell.length_a   1.000
_cell.length_b   1.000
_cell.length_c   1.000
_cell.angle_alpha   90.00
_cell.angle_beta   90.00
_cell.angle_gamma   90.00
#
_symmetry.space_group_name_H-M   'P 1'
#
loop_
_entity.id
_entity.type
_entity.pdbx_description
1 polymer ?
#
loop_
_entity_poly.entity_id
_entity_poly.type
_entity_poly.pdbx_seq_one_letter_code
_entity_poly.pdbx_strand_id
1 'polypeptide(L)'
;MQMQMQNTQKPYVSSIKRKLAKEAAKEAVKASVWRDDLYLADFAANEERTMHKQLIVLDLNGTLVHRLQKVGDTRKVVARPGLGEFLNFALENFAVMVWSSAQPASVVSMLKSGFGAHAQHLVRVWDRRFCDMEGKYFSKTKTIKDLSRITDGFDLSQSPNCNVYGTYDGYLGVYPAKQGHWKLEDIVLIDDSESKAALQKENHIFISTFA
;
A
#
# COMPACT_ATOMS: atom_id res chain seq x y z
N MET A 1 7.02 64.93 -21.09
CA MET A 1 6.59 63.53 -21.32
C MET A 1 7.67 62.61 -20.77
N GLN A 2 7.60 62.25 -19.48
CA GLN A 2 8.58 61.40 -18.80
C GLN A 2 8.12 59.93 -18.88
N MET A 3 8.92 59.09 -19.54
CA MET A 3 8.75 57.63 -19.52
C MET A 3 9.27 57.08 -18.19
N GLN A 4 8.38 56.53 -17.37
CA GLN A 4 8.74 55.70 -16.22
C GLN A 4 9.14 54.30 -16.71
N MET A 5 10.41 53.93 -16.53
CA MET A 5 10.85 52.54 -16.68
C MET A 5 10.42 51.73 -15.45
N GLN A 6 9.45 50.84 -15.61
CA GLN A 6 9.07 49.87 -14.60
C GLN A 6 10.12 48.74 -14.56
N ASN A 7 10.86 48.69 -13.46
CA ASN A 7 11.86 47.66 -13.18
C ASN A 7 11.18 46.34 -12.77
N THR A 8 11.00 45.42 -13.72
CA THR A 8 10.39 44.09 -13.49
C THR A 8 11.42 43.04 -13.10
N GLN A 9 12.17 43.27 -12.02
CA GLN A 9 13.05 42.26 -11.44
C GLN A 9 12.37 41.53 -10.28
N LYS A 10 11.61 40.46 -10.62
CA LYS A 10 11.58 39.18 -9.87
C LYS A 10 10.60 38.18 -10.51
N PRO A 11 11.11 37.02 -10.96
CA PRO A 11 10.58 35.77 -10.38
C PRO A 11 11.63 34.67 -10.11
N TYR A 12 12.92 34.90 -10.37
CA TYR A 12 13.93 33.83 -10.28
C TYR A 12 14.29 33.44 -8.83
N VAL A 13 14.41 34.42 -7.92
CA VAL A 13 14.74 34.14 -6.51
C VAL A 13 13.56 33.49 -5.77
N SER A 14 12.31 33.78 -6.15
CA SER A 14 11.12 33.19 -5.54
C SER A 14 10.92 31.73 -5.95
N SER A 15 11.27 31.35 -7.19
CA SER A 15 11.19 29.97 -7.66
C SER A 15 12.23 29.07 -7.00
N ILE A 16 13.46 29.56 -6.78
CA ILE A 16 14.51 28.83 -6.06
C ILE A 16 14.13 28.64 -4.59
N LYS A 17 13.65 29.68 -3.89
CA LYS A 17 13.17 29.55 -2.50
C LYS A 17 12.03 28.54 -2.39
N ARG A 18 11.11 28.51 -3.36
CA ARG A 18 10.02 27.53 -3.42
C ARG A 18 10.51 26.10 -3.69
N LYS A 19 11.54 25.94 -4.52
CA LYS A 19 12.18 24.64 -4.79
C LYS A 19 12.91 24.11 -3.56
N LEU A 20 13.72 24.95 -2.92
CA LEU A 20 14.44 24.62 -1.68
C LEU A 20 13.47 24.30 -0.53
N ALA A 21 12.38 25.06 -0.39
CA ALA A 21 11.35 24.76 0.59
C ALA A 21 10.63 23.43 0.32
N LYS A 22 10.39 23.08 -0.96
CA LYS A 22 9.83 21.77 -1.34
C LYS A 22 10.80 20.62 -1.09
N GLU A 23 12.09 20.82 -1.33
CA GLU A 23 13.13 19.83 -1.05
C GLU A 23 13.32 19.65 0.46
N ALA A 24 13.39 20.73 1.23
CA ALA A 24 13.42 20.69 2.69
C ALA A 24 12.16 20.04 3.29
N ALA A 25 10.97 20.31 2.74
CA ALA A 25 9.74 19.67 3.18
C ALA A 25 9.72 18.17 2.85
N LYS A 26 10.26 17.75 1.69
CA LYS A 26 10.43 16.32 1.38
C LYS A 26 11.40 15.64 2.34
N GLU A 27 12.47 16.31 2.71
CA GLU A 27 13.46 15.76 3.64
C GLU A 27 12.95 15.75 5.09
N ALA A 28 12.15 16.74 5.50
CA ALA A 28 11.44 16.74 6.77
C ALA A 28 10.38 15.63 6.86
N VAL A 29 9.69 15.32 5.75
CA VAL A 29 8.74 14.18 5.67
C VAL A 29 9.47 12.83 5.72
N LYS A 30 10.70 12.73 5.22
CA LYS A 30 11.54 11.54 5.42
C LYS A 30 12.03 11.41 6.87
N ALA A 31 12.24 12.53 7.56
CA ALA A 31 12.76 12.58 8.93
C ALA A 31 11.67 12.45 10.01
N SER A 32 10.39 12.64 9.68
CA SER A 32 9.31 12.37 10.63
C SER A 32 9.21 10.86 10.86
N VAL A 33 9.77 10.39 11.97
CA VAL A 33 9.48 9.07 12.51
C VAL A 33 7.97 9.02 12.75
N TRP A 34 7.27 8.30 11.88
CA TRP A 34 5.82 8.15 11.88
C TRP A 34 5.40 7.42 13.17
N ARG A 35 4.85 8.15 14.15
CA ARG A 35 4.21 7.55 15.33
C ARG A 35 2.70 7.64 15.14
N ASP A 36 2.11 6.54 14.68
CA ASP A 36 0.67 6.39 14.53
C ASP A 36 0.32 4.91 14.79
N ASP A 37 -0.94 4.59 15.05
CA ASP A 37 -1.37 3.26 15.50
C ASP A 37 -0.99 2.13 14.53
N LEU A 38 -0.91 2.44 13.23
CA LEU A 38 -0.48 1.50 12.20
C LEU A 38 0.99 1.07 12.34
N TYR A 39 1.83 1.92 12.93
CA TYR A 39 3.24 1.64 13.22
C TYR A 39 3.42 0.92 14.56
N LEU A 40 2.39 0.94 15.42
CA LEU A 40 2.31 0.18 16.66
C LEU A 40 1.72 -1.23 16.44
N ALA A 41 1.02 -1.43 15.32
CA ALA A 41 0.45 -2.72 14.98
C ALA A 41 1.56 -3.76 14.72
N ASP A 42 1.54 -4.83 15.50
CA ASP A 42 2.44 -5.97 15.34
C ASP A 42 1.76 -7.05 14.50
N PHE A 43 1.83 -6.89 13.17
CA PHE A 43 1.21 -7.82 12.22
C PHE A 43 1.78 -9.24 12.36
N ALA A 44 3.08 -9.37 12.67
CA ALA A 44 3.70 -10.67 12.90
C ALA A 44 3.11 -11.34 14.14
N ALA A 45 2.93 -10.61 15.24
CA ALA A 45 2.24 -11.14 16.41
C ALA A 45 0.76 -11.46 16.15
N ASN A 46 0.07 -10.74 15.26
CA ASN A 46 -1.29 -11.11 14.84
C ASN A 46 -1.30 -12.42 14.07
N GLU A 47 -0.35 -12.61 13.16
CA GLU A 47 -0.17 -13.84 12.39
C GLU A 47 0.22 -15.04 13.27
N GLU A 48 1.05 -14.85 14.29
CA GLU A 48 1.41 -15.93 15.24
C GLU A 48 0.25 -16.31 16.17
N ARG A 49 -0.65 -15.38 16.48
CA ARG A 49 -1.79 -15.61 17.39
C ARG A 49 -3.07 -16.06 16.70
N THR A 50 -3.19 -15.87 15.39
CA THR A 50 -4.42 -16.19 14.67
C THR A 50 -4.67 -17.70 14.66
N MET A 51 -5.93 -18.10 14.88
CA MET A 51 -6.38 -19.48 14.78
C MET A 51 -7.17 -19.73 13.48
N HIS A 52 -7.33 -18.70 12.64
CA HIS A 52 -8.07 -18.80 11.40
C HIS A 52 -7.29 -19.61 10.36
N LYS A 53 -7.94 -20.66 9.84
CA LYS A 53 -7.35 -21.57 8.85
C LYS A 53 -7.31 -21.01 7.43
N GLN A 54 -8.07 -19.96 7.17
CA GLN A 54 -8.22 -19.35 5.85
C GLN A 54 -7.71 -17.92 5.87
N LEU A 55 -7.14 -17.48 4.75
CA LEU A 55 -6.58 -16.15 4.56
C LEU A 55 -7.30 -15.42 3.42
N ILE A 56 -7.86 -14.25 3.74
CA ILE A 56 -8.36 -13.31 2.74
C ILE A 56 -7.26 -12.27 2.45
N VAL A 57 -6.83 -12.21 1.19
CA VAL A 57 -5.92 -11.21 0.66
C VAL A 57 -6.73 -10.12 -0.03
N LEU A 58 -6.65 -8.91 0.51
CA LEU A 58 -7.42 -7.77 0.05
C LEU A 58 -6.57 -6.82 -0.80
N ASP A 59 -7.01 -6.56 -2.03
CA ASP A 59 -6.57 -5.38 -2.76
C ASP A 59 -7.21 -4.09 -2.22
N LEU A 60 -6.61 -2.94 -2.53
CA LEU A 60 -7.09 -1.64 -2.04
C LEU A 60 -7.76 -0.81 -3.14
N ASN A 61 -6.96 -0.10 -3.94
CA ASN A 61 -7.48 0.90 -4.86
C ASN A 61 -8.17 0.27 -6.08
N GLY A 62 -9.46 0.56 -6.26
CA GLY A 62 -10.30 -0.08 -7.27
C GLY A 62 -11.10 -1.25 -6.68
N THR A 63 -10.72 -1.75 -5.51
CA THR A 63 -11.37 -2.91 -4.87
C THR A 63 -12.19 -2.46 -3.66
N LEU A 64 -11.53 -1.99 -2.59
CA LEU A 64 -12.15 -1.59 -1.32
C LEU A 64 -12.22 -0.08 -1.12
N VAL A 65 -11.35 0.66 -1.81
CA VAL A 65 -11.29 2.12 -1.75
C VAL A 65 -11.04 2.68 -3.15
N HIS A 66 -11.41 3.94 -3.37
CA HIS A 66 -11.05 4.68 -4.56
C HIS A 66 -10.28 5.94 -4.18
N ARG A 67 -9.09 6.13 -4.78
CA ARG A 67 -8.30 7.35 -4.60
C ARG A 67 -8.65 8.36 -5.67
N LEU A 68 -9.20 9.50 -5.25
CA LEU A 68 -9.53 10.60 -6.15
C LEU A 68 -8.28 11.25 -6.76
N GLN A 69 -8.49 12.12 -7.74
CA GLN A 69 -7.43 12.97 -8.26
C GLN A 69 -6.83 13.85 -7.15
N LYS A 70 -5.56 14.17 -7.29
CA LYS A 70 -4.84 14.98 -6.30
C LYS A 70 -5.35 16.42 -6.37
N VAL A 71 -5.75 17.00 -5.24
CA VAL A 71 -6.08 18.43 -5.11
C VAL A 71 -5.04 19.07 -4.20
N GLY A 72 -4.18 19.91 -4.79
CA GLY A 72 -3.00 20.46 -4.12
C GLY A 72 -2.03 19.34 -3.71
N ASP A 73 -1.72 19.27 -2.40
CA ASP A 73 -0.88 18.22 -1.83
C ASP A 73 -1.65 17.02 -1.26
N THR A 74 -2.98 17.10 -1.25
CA THR A 74 -3.83 16.06 -0.68
C THR A 74 -4.42 15.16 -1.76
N ARG A 75 -4.62 13.88 -1.42
CA ARG A 75 -5.38 12.95 -2.24
C ARG A 75 -6.42 12.28 -1.36
N LYS A 76 -7.70 12.59 -1.60
CA LYS A 76 -8.82 12.01 -0.85
C LYS A 76 -8.99 10.53 -1.23
N VAL A 77 -9.25 9.72 -0.22
CA VAL A 77 -9.62 8.31 -0.33
C VAL A 77 -11.12 8.20 -0.02
N VAL A 78 -11.85 7.48 -0.85
CA VAL A 78 -13.27 7.18 -0.67
C VAL A 78 -13.41 5.69 -0.41
N ALA A 79 -14.05 5.31 0.70
CA ALA A 79 -14.34 3.92 1.01
C ALA A 79 -15.47 3.39 0.12
N ARG A 80 -15.38 2.12 -0.30
CA ARG A 80 -16.49 1.43 -0.96
C ARG A 80 -17.66 1.31 0.04
N PRO A 81 -18.92 1.56 -0.37
CA PRO A 81 -20.06 1.38 0.53
C PRO A 81 -20.07 -0.02 1.15
N GLY A 82 -20.30 -0.10 2.46
CA GLY A 82 -20.29 -1.35 3.22
C GLY A 82 -18.89 -1.83 3.66
N LEU A 83 -17.82 -1.04 3.46
CA LEU A 83 -16.46 -1.45 3.81
C LEU A 83 -16.30 -1.80 5.29
N GLY A 84 -16.90 -1.04 6.20
CA GLY A 84 -16.79 -1.31 7.64
C GLY A 84 -17.43 -2.64 8.03
N GLU A 85 -18.65 -2.88 7.57
CA GLU A 85 -19.40 -4.11 7.79
C GLU A 85 -18.66 -5.32 7.18
N PHE A 86 -18.11 -5.15 5.98
CA PHE A 86 -17.30 -6.19 5.34
C PHE A 86 -16.02 -6.49 6.13
N LEU A 87 -15.31 -5.47 6.62
CA LEU A 87 -14.09 -5.68 7.40
C LEU A 87 -14.38 -6.37 8.74
N ASN A 88 -15.47 -5.99 9.42
CA ASN A 88 -15.93 -6.69 10.63
C ASN A 88 -16.17 -8.18 10.35
N PHE A 89 -16.97 -8.47 9.32
CA PHE A 89 -17.23 -9.85 8.91
C PHE A 89 -15.94 -10.60 8.56
N ALA A 90 -15.06 -10.00 7.75
CA ALA A 90 -13.84 -10.64 7.29
C ALA A 90 -12.89 -10.96 8.47
N LEU A 91 -12.69 -10.00 9.38
CA LEU A 91 -11.80 -10.15 10.53
C LEU A 91 -12.36 -11.07 11.62
N GLU A 92 -13.68 -11.20 11.73
CA GLU A 92 -14.31 -12.15 12.66
C GLU A 92 -14.19 -13.61 12.20
N ASN A 93 -14.12 -13.84 10.88
CA ASN A 93 -14.22 -15.18 10.30
C ASN A 93 -12.89 -15.70 9.74
N PHE A 94 -11.97 -14.81 9.34
CA PHE A 94 -10.76 -15.16 8.60
C PHE A 94 -9.53 -14.42 9.10
N ALA A 95 -8.35 -14.95 8.79
CA ALA A 95 -7.16 -14.12 8.78
C ALA A 95 -7.26 -13.16 7.59
N VAL A 96 -6.88 -11.90 7.79
CA VAL A 96 -6.98 -10.88 6.75
C VAL A 96 -5.64 -10.20 6.54
N MET A 97 -5.16 -10.20 5.31
CA MET A 97 -4.02 -9.40 4.89
C MET A 97 -4.39 -8.43 3.78
N VAL A 98 -3.64 -7.35 3.69
CA VAL A 98 -3.70 -6.42 2.57
C VAL A 98 -2.52 -6.66 1.65
N TRP A 99 -2.77 -6.71 0.34
CA TRP A 99 -1.71 -6.69 -0.66
C TRP A 99 -2.11 -5.72 -1.75
N SER A 100 -1.41 -4.58 -1.85
CA SER A 100 -1.70 -3.55 -2.84
C SER A 100 -0.56 -3.37 -3.82
N SER A 101 -0.88 -3.12 -5.09
CA SER A 101 0.10 -2.70 -6.10
C SER A 101 0.49 -1.21 -5.98
N ALA A 102 0.03 -0.51 -4.95
CA ALA A 102 0.39 0.88 -4.66
C ALA A 102 1.71 0.99 -3.88
N GLN A 103 2.35 2.14 -3.96
CA GLN A 103 3.55 2.46 -3.17
C GLN A 103 3.22 2.55 -1.66
N PRO A 104 4.18 2.29 -0.75
CA PRO A 104 3.96 2.22 0.70
C PRO A 104 3.18 3.42 1.25
N ALA A 105 3.59 4.66 0.94
CA ALA A 105 2.90 5.86 1.41
C ALA A 105 1.42 5.93 0.95
N SER A 106 1.10 5.38 -0.21
CA SER A 106 -0.29 5.30 -0.70
C SER A 106 -1.07 4.21 0.03
N VAL A 107 -0.44 3.07 0.34
CA VAL A 107 -1.06 1.99 1.14
C VAL A 107 -1.41 2.50 2.52
N VAL A 108 -0.44 3.12 3.23
CA VAL A 108 -0.66 3.73 4.54
C VAL A 108 -1.81 4.72 4.51
N SER A 109 -1.84 5.63 3.53
CA SER A 109 -2.93 6.60 3.39
C SER A 109 -4.30 5.94 3.19
N MET A 110 -4.37 4.84 2.43
CA MET A 110 -5.62 4.12 2.20
C MET A 110 -6.08 3.34 3.42
N LEU A 111 -5.16 2.72 4.18
CA LEU A 111 -5.50 2.03 5.42
C LEU A 111 -6.03 3.02 6.46
N LYS A 112 -5.36 4.16 6.66
CA LYS A 112 -5.81 5.19 7.59
C LYS A 112 -7.20 5.72 7.27
N SER A 113 -7.46 6.01 5.99
CA SER A 113 -8.74 6.58 5.58
C SER A 113 -9.88 5.57 5.39
N GLY A 114 -9.55 4.33 5.01
CA GLY A 114 -10.55 3.31 4.67
C GLY A 114 -10.79 2.28 5.79
N PHE A 115 -9.72 1.79 6.42
CA PHE A 115 -9.81 0.72 7.42
C PHE A 115 -9.93 1.29 8.84
N GLY A 116 -9.26 2.40 9.13
CA GLY A 116 -9.20 2.97 10.47
C GLY A 116 -8.64 1.95 11.47
N ALA A 117 -9.34 1.76 12.60
CA ALA A 117 -8.93 0.83 13.65
C ALA A 117 -8.84 -0.64 13.17
N HIS A 118 -9.62 -1.06 12.17
CA HIS A 118 -9.57 -2.44 11.65
C HIS A 118 -8.17 -2.83 11.15
N ALA A 119 -7.38 -1.86 10.69
CA ALA A 119 -6.06 -2.13 10.15
C ALA A 119 -5.11 -2.76 11.17
N GLN A 120 -5.30 -2.51 12.48
CA GLN A 120 -4.46 -3.07 13.54
C GLN A 120 -4.64 -4.59 13.72
N HIS A 121 -5.72 -5.17 13.17
CA HIS A 121 -6.07 -6.59 13.28
C HIS A 121 -5.61 -7.41 12.07
N LEU A 122 -5.02 -6.76 11.05
CA LEU A 122 -4.48 -7.45 9.90
C LEU A 122 -3.32 -8.37 10.33
N VAL A 123 -3.18 -9.51 9.66
CA VAL A 123 -2.01 -10.39 9.85
C VAL A 123 -0.83 -9.95 9.01
N ARG A 124 -1.08 -9.20 7.92
CA ARG A 124 -0.03 -8.62 7.09
C ARG A 124 -0.50 -7.46 6.23
N VAL A 125 0.44 -6.60 5.88
CA VAL A 125 0.28 -5.57 4.85
C VAL A 125 1.45 -5.66 3.90
N TRP A 126 1.17 -5.82 2.61
CA TRP A 126 2.13 -5.81 1.52
C TRP A 126 1.79 -4.71 0.51
N ASP A 127 2.83 -4.03 0.06
CA ASP A 127 2.74 -2.99 -0.96
C ASP A 127 3.36 -3.45 -2.28
N ARG A 128 3.50 -2.50 -3.23
CA ARG A 128 4.07 -2.73 -4.55
C ARG A 128 5.40 -3.48 -4.55
N ARG A 129 6.25 -3.34 -3.52
CA ARG A 129 7.55 -4.02 -3.45
C ARG A 129 7.39 -5.55 -3.40
N PHE A 130 6.26 -6.05 -2.94
CA PHE A 130 5.97 -7.48 -2.90
C PHE A 130 5.37 -7.99 -4.21
N CYS A 131 5.00 -7.14 -5.17
CA CYS A 131 4.49 -7.56 -6.46
C CYS A 131 5.63 -7.92 -7.44
N ASP A 132 5.34 -8.84 -8.35
CA ASP A 132 6.10 -8.95 -9.60
C ASP A 132 5.68 -7.87 -10.58
N MET A 133 6.65 -7.28 -11.29
CA MET A 133 6.38 -6.23 -12.27
C MET A 133 7.45 -6.20 -13.37
N GLU A 134 7.00 -5.98 -14.60
CA GLU A 134 7.87 -5.94 -15.80
C GLU A 134 8.39 -4.53 -16.13
N GLY A 135 8.06 -3.53 -15.31
CA GLY A 135 8.27 -2.12 -15.61
C GLY A 135 8.96 -1.35 -14.49
N LYS A 136 9.19 -0.05 -14.74
CA LYS A 136 9.80 0.86 -13.76
C LYS A 136 8.88 1.00 -12.54
N TYR A 137 9.45 0.86 -11.34
CA TYR A 137 8.72 0.90 -10.06
C TYR A 137 7.78 2.11 -9.88
N PHE A 138 8.21 3.29 -10.32
CA PHE A 138 7.45 4.54 -10.18
C PHE A 138 6.44 4.80 -11.31
N SER A 139 6.36 3.92 -12.30
CA SER A 139 5.47 4.06 -13.45
C SER A 139 4.21 3.20 -13.29
N LYS A 140 3.17 3.52 -14.08
CA LYS A 140 2.04 2.60 -14.25
C LYS A 140 2.55 1.38 -15.02
N THR A 141 2.58 0.23 -14.37
CA THR A 141 2.99 -1.04 -14.94
C THR A 141 2.05 -2.14 -14.48
N LYS A 142 1.95 -3.21 -15.27
CA LYS A 142 1.27 -4.44 -14.83
C LYS A 142 2.03 -5.00 -13.63
N THR A 143 1.27 -5.50 -12.67
CA THR A 143 1.79 -6.10 -11.45
C THR A 143 1.08 -7.43 -11.20
N ILE A 144 1.81 -8.43 -10.74
CA ILE A 144 1.30 -9.74 -10.35
C ILE A 144 1.49 -9.92 -8.83
N LYS A 145 0.51 -10.53 -8.19
CA LYS A 145 0.52 -10.95 -6.78
C LYS A 145 0.65 -12.47 -6.75
N ASP A 146 1.90 -12.92 -6.71
CA ASP A 146 2.21 -14.35 -6.67
C ASP A 146 1.90 -14.92 -5.28
N LEU A 147 0.76 -15.59 -5.11
CA LEU A 147 0.33 -16.11 -3.82
C LEU A 147 1.29 -17.14 -3.23
N SER A 148 2.16 -17.77 -4.05
CA SER A 148 3.22 -18.66 -3.55
C SER A 148 4.19 -17.94 -2.61
N ARG A 149 4.32 -16.61 -2.72
CA ARG A 149 5.10 -15.79 -1.79
C ARG A 149 4.59 -15.85 -0.36
N ILE A 150 3.30 -16.08 -0.19
CA ILE A 150 2.67 -16.25 1.12
C ILE A 150 2.97 -17.65 1.65
N THR A 151 2.94 -18.68 0.79
CA THR A 151 3.03 -20.10 1.19
C THR A 151 4.47 -20.59 1.34
N ASP A 152 5.35 -20.21 0.41
CA ASP A 152 6.70 -20.76 0.28
C ASP A 152 7.73 -19.87 0.97
N GLY A 153 7.34 -18.63 1.27
CA GLY A 153 8.19 -17.64 1.87
C GLY A 153 8.68 -16.59 0.88
N PHE A 154 8.46 -15.34 1.23
CA PHE A 154 9.01 -14.19 0.52
C PHE A 154 9.13 -13.02 1.48
N ASP A 155 10.36 -12.58 1.71
CA ASP A 155 10.64 -11.37 2.46
C ASP A 155 11.07 -10.21 1.56
N LEU A 156 11.03 -9.00 2.14
CA LEU A 156 11.33 -7.80 1.38
C LEU A 156 12.75 -7.79 0.81
N SER A 157 13.72 -8.50 1.42
CA SER A 157 15.10 -8.55 0.92
C SER A 157 15.20 -9.24 -0.44
N GLN A 158 14.26 -10.14 -0.75
CA GLN A 158 14.16 -10.82 -2.04
C GLN A 158 13.51 -9.96 -3.12
N SER A 159 12.89 -8.83 -2.75
CA SER A 159 12.31 -7.92 -3.72
C SER A 159 13.40 -7.19 -4.52
N PRO A 160 13.29 -7.11 -5.86
CA PRO A 160 14.18 -6.25 -6.65
C PRO A 160 13.99 -4.76 -6.32
N ASN A 161 12.93 -4.41 -5.60
CA ASN A 161 12.58 -3.05 -5.20
C ASN A 161 12.80 -2.80 -3.69
N CYS A 162 13.53 -3.69 -3.00
CA CYS A 162 13.78 -3.60 -1.56
C CYS A 162 14.44 -2.27 -1.15
N ASN A 163 15.37 -1.76 -1.96
CA ASN A 163 16.17 -0.56 -1.69
C ASN A 163 15.53 0.75 -2.22
N VAL A 164 14.29 0.72 -2.70
CA VAL A 164 13.63 1.93 -3.23
C VAL A 164 13.37 2.96 -2.12
N TYR A 165 13.22 2.50 -0.88
CA TYR A 165 13.11 3.36 0.30
C TYR A 165 14.24 3.02 1.28
N GLY A 166 14.93 4.05 1.79
CA GLY A 166 16.11 3.88 2.66
C GLY A 166 15.78 3.60 4.13
N THR A 167 14.50 3.64 4.51
CA THR A 167 14.03 3.36 5.88
C THR A 167 13.23 2.06 5.86
N TYR A 168 13.63 1.11 6.70
CA TYR A 168 12.81 -0.04 7.01
C TYR A 168 11.49 0.43 7.65
N ASP A 169 10.38 0.14 7.00
CA ASP A 169 9.07 0.70 7.31
C ASP A 169 8.09 -0.31 7.95
N GLY A 170 8.60 -1.43 8.49
CA GLY A 170 7.82 -2.40 9.24
C GLY A 170 7.10 -3.45 8.39
N TYR A 171 7.27 -3.43 7.07
CA TYR A 171 6.71 -4.43 6.16
C TYR A 171 7.57 -5.69 6.19
N LEU A 172 7.32 -6.55 7.18
CA LEU A 172 7.87 -7.90 7.20
C LEU A 172 7.21 -8.75 6.10
N GLY A 173 7.99 -9.63 5.49
CA GLY A 173 7.45 -10.72 4.66
C GLY A 173 7.48 -12.05 5.40
N VAL A 174 7.35 -13.14 4.66
CA VAL A 174 7.50 -14.49 5.22
C VAL A 174 8.94 -14.90 5.05
N TYR A 175 9.64 -15.11 6.16
CA TYR A 175 10.99 -15.66 6.09
C TYR A 175 10.95 -17.04 5.43
N PRO A 176 11.72 -17.28 4.35
CA PRO A 176 11.71 -18.57 3.65
C PRO A 176 11.93 -19.79 4.55
N ALA A 177 12.71 -19.63 5.62
CA ALA A 177 12.97 -20.70 6.59
C ALA A 177 11.75 -21.07 7.45
N LYS A 178 10.76 -20.19 7.61
CA LYS A 178 9.55 -20.45 8.41
C LYS A 178 8.41 -21.07 7.58
N GLN A 179 8.45 -20.96 6.25
CA GLN A 179 7.30 -21.19 5.36
C GLN A 179 6.05 -20.36 5.77
N GLY A 180 5.04 -20.34 4.92
CA GLY A 180 3.77 -19.67 5.20
C GLY A 180 2.88 -20.45 6.16
N HIS A 181 2.08 -19.73 6.96
CA HIS A 181 1.04 -20.35 7.81
C HIS A 181 -0.11 -20.97 6.98
N TRP A 182 -0.37 -20.44 5.79
CA TRP A 182 -1.44 -20.86 4.90
C TRP A 182 -0.90 -21.54 3.65
N LYS A 183 -1.63 -22.52 3.12
CA LYS A 183 -1.37 -23.11 1.80
C LYS A 183 -2.21 -22.41 0.74
N LEU A 184 -1.93 -22.66 -0.54
CA LEU A 184 -2.71 -22.07 -1.64
C LEU A 184 -4.20 -22.39 -1.52
N GLU A 185 -4.58 -23.58 -1.10
CA GLU A 185 -5.99 -23.98 -0.91
C GLU A 185 -6.73 -23.21 0.20
N ASP A 186 -6.00 -22.53 1.08
CA ASP A 186 -6.55 -21.74 2.19
C ASP A 186 -6.67 -20.25 1.86
N ILE A 187 -6.17 -19.81 0.70
CA ILE A 187 -6.00 -18.39 0.35
C ILE A 187 -7.03 -17.95 -0.68
N VAL A 188 -7.70 -16.82 -0.43
CA VAL A 188 -8.55 -16.14 -1.40
C VAL A 188 -8.04 -14.72 -1.62
N LEU A 189 -7.79 -14.35 -2.87
CA LEU A 189 -7.47 -12.99 -3.30
C LEU A 189 -8.73 -12.29 -3.80
N ILE A 190 -9.09 -11.16 -3.20
CA ILE A 190 -10.16 -10.29 -3.66
C ILE A 190 -9.54 -9.08 -4.35
N ASP A 191 -9.77 -8.96 -5.66
CA ASP A 191 -9.12 -7.95 -6.49
C ASP A 191 -9.97 -7.58 -7.71
N ASP A 192 -9.92 -6.32 -8.12
CA ASP A 192 -10.58 -5.79 -9.31
C ASP A 192 -9.84 -6.05 -10.63
N SER A 193 -8.71 -6.77 -10.60
CA SER A 193 -7.91 -7.07 -11.79
C SER A 193 -7.46 -8.53 -11.83
N GLU A 194 -7.99 -9.27 -12.80
CA GLU A 194 -7.59 -10.66 -13.09
C GLU A 194 -6.09 -10.79 -13.36
N SER A 195 -5.49 -9.78 -14.01
CA SER A 195 -4.06 -9.78 -14.32
C SER A 195 -3.16 -9.84 -13.08
N LYS A 196 -3.62 -9.35 -11.93
CA LYS A 196 -2.85 -9.42 -10.68
C LYS A 196 -2.85 -10.83 -10.10
N ALA A 197 -3.83 -11.67 -10.41
CA ALA A 197 -3.93 -13.06 -9.98
C ALA A 197 -3.44 -14.06 -11.05
N ALA A 198 -2.71 -13.60 -12.06
CA ALA A 198 -2.41 -14.38 -13.26
C ALA A 198 -1.74 -15.75 -13.00
N LEU A 199 -1.00 -15.90 -11.89
CA LEU A 199 -0.31 -17.13 -11.50
C LEU A 199 -1.18 -18.11 -10.68
N GLN A 200 -2.22 -17.63 -10.00
CA GLN A 200 -3.13 -18.43 -9.18
C GLN A 200 -4.58 -18.00 -9.39
N LYS A 201 -5.08 -18.19 -10.62
CA LYS A 201 -6.41 -17.72 -11.05
C LYS A 201 -7.56 -18.32 -10.23
N GLU A 202 -7.42 -19.57 -9.81
CA GLU A 202 -8.44 -20.28 -9.02
C GLU A 202 -8.63 -19.70 -7.61
N ASN A 203 -7.65 -18.93 -7.11
CA ASN A 203 -7.72 -18.28 -5.81
C ASN A 203 -8.36 -16.87 -5.89
N HIS A 204 -8.75 -16.41 -7.07
CA HIS A 204 -9.19 -15.04 -7.30
C HIS A 204 -10.70 -14.90 -7.30
N ILE A 205 -11.21 -14.03 -6.44
CA ILE A 205 -12.55 -13.47 -6.56
C ILE A 205 -12.42 -12.11 -7.25
N PHE A 206 -12.81 -12.10 -8.52
CA PHE A 206 -12.96 -10.85 -9.26
C PHE A 206 -14.16 -10.06 -8.76
N ILE A 207 -13.96 -8.77 -8.49
CA ILE A 207 -15.04 -7.84 -8.18
C ILE A 207 -15.00 -6.65 -9.12
N SER A 208 -16.15 -6.04 -9.38
CA SER A 208 -16.21 -4.84 -10.22
C SER A 208 -15.35 -3.72 -9.61
N THR A 209 -14.58 -3.04 -10.48
CA THR A 209 -13.80 -1.86 -10.09
C THR A 209 -14.70 -0.79 -9.46
N PHE A 210 -14.27 -0.27 -8.32
CA PHE A 210 -14.84 0.87 -7.64
C PHE A 210 -14.05 2.14 -8.00
N ALA A 211 -14.72 3.06 -8.70
CA ALA A 211 -14.13 4.30 -9.20
C ALA A 211 -15.09 5.49 -9.09
#